data_AF-A0A5J5BR70-F1
#
_entry.id   AF-A0A5J5BR70-F1
#
_cell.length_a   1.000
_cell.length_b   1.000
_cell.length_c   1.000
_cell.angle_alpha   90.00
_cell.angle_beta   90.00
_cell.angle_gamma   90.00
#
_symmetry.space_group_name_H-M   'P 1'
#
loop_
_entity.id
_entity.type
_entity.pdbx_description
1 polymer ?
#
loop_
_entity_poly.entity_id
_entity_poly.type
_entity_poly.pdbx_seq_one_letter_code
_entity_poly.pdbx_strand_id
1 'polypeptide(L)' 'MVSAHTSAGKTVVALYAIAMSLQNKQRVICTSPIKALSNQKYREFKEEFSDVGLMTGDVTSSPMLLAW' A
#
# COMPACT_ATOMS: atom_id res chain seq x y z
N MET A 1 -6.99 0.30 -15.25
CA MET A 1 -6.31 1.62 -15.26
C MET A 1 -7.32 2.68 -14.81
N VAL A 2 -7.07 3.41 -13.73
CA VAL A 2 -7.99 4.46 -13.21
C VAL A 2 -7.39 5.83 -13.48
N SER A 3 -7.76 6.47 -14.60
CA SER A 3 -7.29 7.83 -14.96
C SER A 3 -8.36 8.89 -14.63
N ALA A 4 -7.94 9.96 -13.96
CA ALA A 4 -8.77 11.01 -13.33
C ALA A 4 -7.84 11.96 -12.53
N HIS A 5 -8.33 13.12 -12.08
CA HIS A 5 -7.55 14.05 -11.26
C HIS A 5 -7.35 13.54 -9.82
N THR A 6 -6.35 14.05 -9.09
CA THR A 6 -6.01 13.62 -7.71
C THR A 6 -7.20 13.75 -6.73
N SER A 7 -8.11 14.68 -6.98
CA SER A 7 -9.35 14.88 -6.22
C SER A 7 -10.49 13.90 -6.58
N ALA A 8 -10.32 13.05 -7.59
CA ALA A 8 -11.38 12.19 -8.10
C ALA A 8 -11.54 10.85 -7.36
N GLY A 9 -11.01 10.73 -6.13
CA GLY A 9 -11.26 9.55 -5.29
C GLY A 9 -10.51 8.28 -5.68
N LYS A 10 -9.42 8.36 -6.46
CA LYS A 10 -8.57 7.20 -6.79
C LYS A 10 -8.07 6.44 -5.56
N THR A 11 -7.83 7.19 -4.49
CA THR A 11 -7.38 6.65 -3.21
C THR A 11 -8.40 5.69 -2.63
N VAL A 12 -9.70 5.97 -2.77
CA VAL A 12 -10.78 5.11 -2.28
C VAL A 12 -10.79 3.78 -3.04
N VAL A 13 -10.60 3.82 -4.36
CA VAL A 13 -10.50 2.60 -5.18
C VAL A 13 -9.31 1.73 -4.74
N ALA A 14 -8.16 2.36 -4.48
CA ALA A 14 -6.97 1.65 -4.00
C ALA A 14 -7.19 1.05 -2.60
N LEU A 15 -7.79 1.79 -1.67
CA LEU A 15 -8.11 1.30 -0.32
C LEU A 15 -9.09 0.13 -0.37
N TYR A 16 -10.13 0.21 -1.20
CA TYR A 16 -11.08 -0.88 -1.38
C TYR A 16 -10.41 -2.14 -1.94
N ALA A 17 -9.52 -1.99 -2.93
CA ALA A 17 -8.77 -3.12 -3.47
C ALA A 17 -7.85 -3.77 -2.43
N ILE A 18 -7.20 -2.97 -1.57
CA ILE A 18 -6.39 -3.46 -0.45
C ILE A 18 -7.28 -4.22 0.54
N ALA A 19 -8.37 -3.61 1.01
CA ALA A 19 -9.27 -4.22 1.98
C ALA A 19 -9.87 -5.55 1.48
N MET A 20 -10.34 -5.60 0.23
CA MET A 20 -10.85 -6.85 -0.37
C MET A 20 -9.78 -7.93 -0.47
N SER A 21 -8.56 -7.57 -0.86
CA SER A 21 -7.47 -8.53 -0.99
C SER A 21 -7.06 -9.08 0.37
N LEU A 22 -6.99 -8.23 1.41
CA LEU A 22 -6.73 -8.65 2.79
C LEU A 22 -7.83 -9.57 3.31
N GLN A 23 -9.11 -9.26 3.03
CA GLN A 23 -10.24 -10.15 3.38
C GLN A 23 -10.11 -11.53 2.71
N ASN A 24 -9.62 -11.56 1.47
CA ASN A 24 -9.37 -12.80 0.72
C ASN A 24 -8.02 -13.47 1.07
N LYS A 25 -7.31 -13.00 2.10
CA LYS A 25 -5.96 -13.49 2.50
C LYS A 25 -4.93 -13.43 1.36
N GLN A 26 -5.08 -12.45 0.47
CA GLN A 26 -4.15 -12.18 -0.62
C GLN A 26 -3.20 -11.04 -0.26
N ARG A 27 -2.07 -10.99 -0.96
CA ARG A 27 -1.08 -9.92 -0.83
C ARG A 27 -1.29 -8.85 -1.90
N VAL A 28 -1.10 -7.60 -1.53
CA VAL A 28 -1.21 -6.45 -2.45
C VAL A 28 0.11 -5.70 -2.48
N ILE A 29 0.53 -5.28 -3.68
CA ILE A 29 1.72 -4.45 -3.87
C ILE A 29 1.28 -3.11 -4.44
N CYS A 30 1.54 -2.03 -3.69
CA CYS A 30 1.35 -0.66 -4.14
C CYS A 30 2.68 -0.08 -4.59
N THR A 31 2.83 0.15 -5.90
CA THR A 31 4.05 0.74 -6.48
C THR A 31 3.89 2.24 -6.67
N SER A 32 4.91 3.02 -6.30
CA SER A 32 4.99 4.45 -6.55
C SER A 32 6.36 4.79 -7.18
N PRO A 33 6.42 5.70 -8.17
CA PRO A 33 7.66 6.05 -8.86
C PRO A 33 8.61 6.92 -8.03
N ILE A 34 8.12 7.53 -6.93
CA ILE A 34 8.90 8.45 -6.09
C ILE A 34 8.96 7.90 -4.66
N LYS A 35 10.17 7.78 -4.11
CA LYS A 35 10.42 7.28 -2.74
C LYS A 35 9.66 8.06 -1.67
N ALA A 36 9.67 9.39 -1.76
CA ALA A 36 8.96 10.25 -0.81
C ALA A 36 7.45 9.96 -0.77
N LEU A 37 6.85 9.68 -1.94
CA LEU A 37 5.44 9.34 -2.05
C LEU A 37 5.16 7.93 -1.50
N SER A 38 6.05 6.97 -1.71
CA SER A 38 5.97 5.64 -1.09
C SER A 38 6.03 5.72 0.43
N ASN A 39 6.91 6.56 0.97
CA ASN A 39 7.04 6.78 2.42
C ASN A 39 5.79 7.44 3.02
N GLN A 40 5.24 8.44 2.34
CA GLN A 40 4.00 9.09 2.78
C GLN A 40 2.85 8.08 2.81
N LYS A 41 2.66 7.32 1.72
CA LYS A 41 1.60 6.30 1.64
C LYS A 41 1.80 5.17 2.63
N TYR A 42 3.03 4.76 2.89
CA TYR A 42 3.34 3.77 3.93
C TYR A 42 2.84 4.24 5.31
N ARG A 43 3.05 5.51 5.67
CA ARG A 43 2.55 6.04 6.96
C ARG A 43 1.03 6.05 7.01
N GLU A 44 0.38 6.54 5.96
CA GLU A 44 -1.08 6.54 5.84
C GLU A 44 -1.66 5.11 5.93
N PHE A 45 -1.06 4.14 5.24
CA PHE A 45 -1.51 2.76 5.27
C PHE A 45 -1.21 2.07 6.59
N LYS A 46 -0.15 2.43 7.29
CA LYS A 46 0.18 1.88 8.62
C LYS A 46 -0.77 2.38 9.72
N GLU A 47 -1.38 3.55 9.52
CA GLU A 47 -2.45 4.06 10.38
C GLU A 47 -3.77 3.29 10.16
N GLU A 48 -4.04 2.86 8.92
CA GLU A 48 -5.29 2.18 8.54
C GLU A 48 -5.24 0.65 8.66
N PHE A 49 -4.07 0.03 8.42
CA PHE A 49 -3.88 -1.41 8.36
C PHE A 49 -2.69 -1.88 9.21
N SER A 50 -2.84 -3.02 9.88
CA SER A 50 -1.81 -3.55 10.79
C SER A 50 -0.65 -4.30 10.10
N ASP A 51 -0.86 -4.81 8.88
CA ASP A 51 0.08 -5.66 8.15
C ASP A 51 0.60 -4.95 6.88
N VAL A 52 1.45 -3.93 7.07
CA VAL A 52 1.90 -3.04 6.00
C VAL A 52 3.42 -2.90 5.96
N GLY A 53 3.94 -3.04 4.75
CA GLY A 53 5.37 -3.07 4.46
C GLY A 53 5.83 -1.95 3.56
N LEU A 54 7.13 -1.68 3.64
CA LEU A 54 7.80 -0.77 2.73
C LEU A 54 9.07 -1.43 2.21
N MET A 55 9.15 -1.62 0.90
CA MET A 55 10.36 -2.03 0.21
C MET A 55 10.81 -0.89 -0.69
N THR A 56 11.95 -0.28 -0.36
CA THR A 56 12.63 0.73 -1.18
C THR A 56 14.11 0.37 -1.29
N GLY A 57 14.84 0.95 -2.25
CA GLY A 57 16.27 0.67 -2.42
C GLY A 57 17.12 0.97 -1.19
N ASP A 58 16.65 1.84 -0.29
CA ASP A 58 17.39 2.25 0.91
C ASP A 58 16.81 1.71 2.23
N VAL A 59 15.54 1.31 2.26
CA VAL A 59 14.82 0.90 3.47
C VAL A 59 13.91 -0.27 3.15
N THR A 60 14.09 -1.36 3.88
CA THR A 60 13.19 -2.52 3.89
C THR A 60 12.55 -2.61 5.28
N SER A 61 11.32 -2.11 5.40
CA SER A 61 10.47 -2.36 6.56
C SER A 61 9.53 -3.51 6.20
N SER A 62 9.92 -4.72 6.61
CA SER A 62 9.15 -5.93 6.33
C SER A 62 8.01 -6.07 7.35
N PRO A 63 6.74 -6.11 6.92
CA PRO A 63 5.66 -6.58 7.75
C PRO A 63 5.76 -8.10 7.70
N MET A 64 6.06 -8.68 8.86
CA MET A 64 6.29 -10.11 8.93
C MET A 64 4.95 -10.81 9.04
N LEU A 65 4.64 -11.66 8.06
CA LEU A 65 4.09 -13.00 8.29
C LEU A 65 4.14 -13.85 7.02
N LEU A 66 5.28 -14.50 6.80
CA LEU A 66 5.37 -15.95 6.64
C LEU A 66 6.85 -16.33 6.62
N ALA A 67 7.30 -16.91 7.73
CA ALA A 67 8.44 -17.80 7.73
C ALA A 67 8.12 -18.96 6.77
N TRP A 68 8.87 -19.04 5.67
CA TRP A 68 9.37 -20.26 5.02
C TRP A 68 10.67 -19.89 4.31
#